data_AF-I3JGY0-F1
#
_entry.id   AF-I3JGY0-F1
#
_cell.length_a   1.000
_cell.length_b   1.000
_cell.length_c   1.000
_cell.angle_alpha   90.00
_cell.angle_beta   90.00
_cell.angle_gamma   90.00
#
_symmetry.space_group_name_H-M   'P 1'
#
loop_
_entity.id
_entity.type
_entity.pdbx_description
1 polymer ?
#
loop_
_entity_poly.entity_id
_entity_poly.type
_entity_poly.pdbx_seq_one_letter_code
_entity_poly.pdbx_strand_id
1 'polypeptide(L)'
;MDALHRHRSLYKGTTAPWKETYRKRCVDRLKNSRARLLEKYRQMGESQQCSSSGASIIVQEVMEEEWSALQSEDQRLPSLWGPAGMAEMLGVMREYDELAVLEEIQQELMSEEMSIIEEYEKNQLFEQQYISSVVEGMDEMRIICPICHTNNLNINSFFISCPCGVYINTKQSITPDVLQHLLESRVSEHMEDCLHNPVFSVAPNTEGSPNLMISCKVCDYLSIVL
;
A
#
# COMPACT_ATOMS: atom_id res chain seq x y z
N MET A 1 1.60 -12.28 -57.53
CA MET A 1 2.27 -12.49 -56.24
C MET A 1 3.73 -12.04 -56.39
N ASP A 2 4.01 -10.83 -55.92
CA ASP A 2 5.23 -10.05 -56.20
C ASP A 2 6.52 -10.71 -55.71
N ALA A 3 7.58 -10.63 -56.50
CA ALA A 3 8.90 -11.21 -56.18
C ALA A 3 9.50 -10.59 -54.90
N LEU A 4 9.15 -9.32 -54.61
CA LEU A 4 9.51 -8.63 -53.38
C LEU A 4 8.83 -9.22 -52.14
N HIS A 5 7.62 -9.76 -52.28
CA HIS A 5 6.92 -10.45 -51.18
C HIS A 5 7.58 -11.79 -50.86
N ARG A 6 8.03 -12.53 -51.90
CA ARG A 6 8.81 -13.77 -51.74
C ARG A 6 10.19 -13.52 -51.14
N HIS A 7 10.86 -12.44 -51.53
CA HIS A 7 12.16 -12.08 -50.95
C HIS A 7 12.01 -11.63 -49.49
N ARG A 8 10.95 -10.88 -49.14
CA ARG A 8 10.66 -10.52 -47.74
C ARG A 8 10.27 -11.73 -46.89
N SER A 9 9.57 -12.74 -47.41
CA SER A 9 9.23 -13.94 -46.64
C SER A 9 10.42 -14.89 -46.41
N LEU A 10 11.49 -14.78 -47.21
CA LEU A 10 12.71 -15.56 -47.02
C LEU A 10 13.65 -14.97 -45.95
N TYR A 11 13.46 -13.71 -45.57
CA TYR A 11 14.33 -12.98 -44.62
C TYR A 11 13.58 -12.30 -43.47
N LYS A 12 12.24 -12.28 -43.46
CA LYS A 12 11.49 -11.97 -42.25
C LYS A 12 11.45 -13.23 -41.41
N GLY A 13 12.44 -13.33 -40.52
CA GLY A 13 12.55 -14.39 -39.54
C GLY A 13 11.21 -14.60 -38.86
N THR A 14 10.66 -15.79 -38.98
CA THR A 14 9.92 -16.36 -37.86
C THR A 14 10.82 -16.19 -36.65
N THR A 15 10.47 -15.25 -35.77
CA THR A 15 11.08 -15.07 -34.45
C THR A 15 11.40 -16.46 -33.92
N ALA A 16 12.70 -16.73 -33.69
CA ALA A 16 13.14 -18.05 -33.29
C ALA A 16 12.25 -18.53 -32.13
N PRO A 17 11.79 -19.79 -32.12
CA PRO A 17 10.76 -20.24 -31.17
C PRO A 17 11.06 -19.91 -29.71
N TRP A 18 12.36 -19.86 -29.37
CA TRP A 18 12.84 -19.48 -28.05
C TRP A 18 12.58 -18.01 -27.70
N LYS A 19 12.67 -17.05 -28.65
CA LYS A 19 12.50 -15.60 -28.41
C LYS A 19 11.08 -15.29 -27.94
N GLU A 20 10.09 -15.85 -28.62
CA GLU A 20 8.67 -15.70 -28.26
C GLU A 20 8.33 -16.41 -26.94
N THR A 21 8.94 -17.57 -26.70
CA THR A 21 8.80 -18.30 -25.44
C THR A 21 9.38 -17.51 -24.27
N TYR A 22 10.58 -16.98 -24.44
CA TYR A 22 11.27 -16.15 -23.46
C TYR A 22 10.47 -14.90 -23.10
N ARG A 23 10.03 -14.14 -24.12
CA ARG A 23 9.18 -12.96 -23.95
C ARG A 23 7.94 -13.24 -23.11
N LYS A 24 7.19 -14.29 -23.45
CA LYS A 24 6.00 -14.69 -22.68
C LYS A 24 6.33 -15.04 -21.24
N ARG A 25 7.38 -15.84 -21.02
CA ARG A 25 7.79 -16.21 -19.65
C ARG A 25 8.22 -15.00 -18.82
N CYS A 26 8.92 -14.04 -19.41
CA CYS A 26 9.29 -12.80 -18.72
C CYS A 26 8.05 -12.00 -18.31
N VAL A 27 7.10 -11.80 -19.23
CA VAL A 27 5.85 -11.06 -18.95
C VAL A 27 5.05 -11.78 -17.86
N ASP A 28 4.92 -13.10 -17.97
CA ASP A 28 4.19 -13.91 -16.99
C ASP A 28 4.88 -13.86 -15.61
N ARG A 29 6.21 -13.97 -15.54
CA ARG A 29 6.97 -13.83 -14.30
C ARG A 29 6.78 -12.44 -13.69
N LEU A 30 6.88 -11.39 -14.49
CA LEU A 30 6.69 -10.01 -14.04
C LEU A 30 5.31 -9.85 -13.39
N LYS A 31 4.24 -10.29 -14.09
CA LYS A 31 2.86 -10.28 -13.59
C LYS A 31 2.68 -11.07 -12.29
N ASN A 32 3.29 -12.26 -12.21
CA ASN A 32 3.24 -13.09 -11.00
C ASN A 32 4.07 -12.52 -9.85
N SER A 33 5.07 -11.69 -10.14
CA SER A 33 5.90 -11.00 -9.15
C SER A 33 5.31 -9.66 -8.68
N ARG A 34 4.04 -9.35 -9.01
CA ARG A 34 3.36 -8.08 -8.70
C ARG A 34 3.58 -7.61 -7.26
N ALA A 35 3.44 -8.48 -6.27
CA ALA A 35 3.62 -8.11 -4.86
C ALA A 35 5.04 -7.62 -4.55
N ARG A 36 6.07 -8.31 -5.07
CA ARG A 36 7.49 -7.93 -4.97
C ARG A 36 7.75 -6.59 -5.66
N LEU A 37 7.13 -6.39 -6.83
CA LEU A 37 7.24 -5.15 -7.60
C LEU A 37 6.66 -3.96 -6.84
N LEU A 38 5.44 -4.08 -6.33
CA LEU A 38 4.80 -3.00 -5.56
C LEU A 38 5.53 -2.72 -4.25
N GLU A 39 6.13 -3.74 -3.62
CA GLU A 39 6.94 -3.53 -2.41
C GLU A 39 8.19 -2.70 -2.70
N LYS A 40 8.94 -3.04 -3.77
CA LYS A 40 10.08 -2.23 -4.22
C LYS A 40 9.64 -0.80 -4.58
N TYR A 41 8.51 -0.64 -5.26
CA TYR A 41 7.95 0.68 -5.58
C TYR A 41 7.66 1.50 -4.32
N ARG A 42 7.02 0.90 -3.29
CA ARG A 42 6.77 1.57 -2.00
C ARG A 42 8.05 2.02 -1.30
N GLN A 43 9.07 1.16 -1.28
CA GLN A 43 10.37 1.46 -0.63
C GLN A 43 11.14 2.58 -1.34
N MET A 44 10.97 2.72 -2.66
CA MET A 44 11.63 3.76 -3.45
C MET A 44 11.03 5.16 -3.23
N GLY A 45 9.87 5.26 -2.56
CA GLY A 45 9.13 6.48 -2.26
C GLY A 45 9.82 7.47 -1.30
N GLU A 46 10.99 7.15 -0.76
CA GLU A 46 11.77 8.05 0.12
C GLU A 46 13.18 8.38 -0.42
N SER A 47 13.68 7.65 -1.41
CA SER A 47 15.00 7.86 -2.02
C SER A 47 14.84 8.28 -3.47
N GLN A 48 14.58 9.57 -3.70
CA GLN A 48 14.82 10.17 -5.00
C GLN A 48 16.30 10.01 -5.36
N GLN A 49 16.53 9.42 -6.54
CA GLN A 49 17.80 9.27 -7.28
C GLN A 49 18.63 8.00 -7.02
N CYS A 50 18.50 7.02 -7.92
CA CYS A 50 19.56 6.25 -8.62
C CYS A 50 18.89 5.02 -9.25
N SER A 51 18.85 4.87 -10.56
CA SER A 51 20.03 4.52 -11.36
C SER A 51 20.04 5.20 -12.73
N SER A 52 21.22 5.69 -13.09
CA SER A 52 21.63 6.29 -14.38
C SER A 52 21.65 5.31 -15.57
N SER A 53 20.86 4.25 -15.51
CA SER A 53 20.62 3.33 -16.62
C SER A 53 19.14 3.12 -16.64
N GLY A 54 18.45 3.55 -17.70
CA GLY A 54 16.99 3.53 -17.82
C GLY A 54 16.34 2.14 -17.84
N ALA A 55 16.91 1.16 -17.14
CA ALA A 55 16.40 -0.18 -16.95
C ALA A 55 15.86 -0.33 -15.52
N SER A 56 14.64 -0.81 -15.39
CA SER A 56 14.10 -1.21 -14.08
C SER A 56 14.87 -2.41 -13.52
N ILE A 57 15.22 -2.34 -12.23
CA ILE A 57 15.90 -3.42 -11.50
C ILE A 57 15.08 -4.72 -11.57
N ILE A 58 13.74 -4.63 -11.49
CA ILE A 58 12.87 -5.82 -11.53
C ILE A 58 12.83 -6.40 -12.93
N VAL A 59 12.73 -5.56 -13.96
CA VAL A 59 12.74 -6.03 -15.35
C VAL A 59 14.05 -6.74 -15.67
N GLN A 60 15.17 -6.17 -15.24
CA GLN A 60 16.48 -6.80 -15.43
C GLN A 60 16.58 -8.15 -14.70
N GLU A 61 16.16 -8.21 -13.43
CA GLU A 61 16.11 -9.45 -12.64
C GLU A 61 15.25 -10.53 -13.32
N VAL A 62 14.06 -10.17 -13.80
CA VAL A 62 13.14 -11.09 -14.51
C VAL A 62 13.76 -11.61 -15.79
N MET A 63 14.40 -10.74 -16.58
CA MET A 63 15.08 -11.14 -17.81
C MET A 63 16.21 -12.12 -17.52
N GLU A 64 17.09 -11.78 -16.57
CA GLU A 64 18.22 -12.63 -16.16
C GLU A 64 17.78 -14.01 -15.66
N GLU A 65 16.74 -14.06 -14.81
CA GLU A 65 16.17 -15.30 -14.28
C GLU A 65 15.61 -16.20 -15.40
N GLU A 66 14.78 -15.64 -16.28
CA GLU A 66 14.05 -16.43 -17.27
C GLU A 66 14.96 -17.01 -18.34
N TRP A 67 16.05 -16.34 -18.68
CA TRP A 67 16.94 -16.87 -19.69
C TRP A 67 18.04 -17.74 -19.13
N SER A 68 18.40 -17.56 -17.85
CA SER A 68 19.13 -18.62 -17.13
C SER A 68 18.31 -19.92 -17.11
N ALA A 69 16.99 -19.83 -16.89
CA ALA A 69 16.10 -20.98 -16.98
C ALA A 69 16.02 -21.54 -18.41
N LEU A 70 15.88 -20.68 -19.42
CA LEU A 70 15.79 -21.11 -20.83
C LEU A 70 17.07 -21.79 -21.33
N GLN A 71 18.25 -21.29 -20.95
CA GLN A 71 19.53 -21.93 -21.25
C GLN A 71 19.67 -23.31 -20.60
N SER A 72 19.14 -23.49 -19.39
CA SER A 72 19.16 -24.79 -18.73
C SER A 72 18.34 -25.85 -19.50
N GLU A 73 17.30 -25.42 -20.19
CA GLU A 73 16.47 -26.25 -21.08
C GLU A 73 17.11 -26.44 -22.47
N ASP A 74 17.78 -25.43 -23.01
CA ASP A 74 18.48 -25.48 -24.30
C ASP A 74 19.93 -24.98 -24.19
N GLN A 75 20.87 -25.92 -24.01
CA GLN A 75 22.31 -25.66 -23.91
C GLN A 75 22.93 -25.05 -25.17
N ARG A 76 22.18 -24.91 -26.27
CA ARG A 76 22.64 -24.25 -27.50
C ARG A 76 22.49 -22.73 -27.47
N LEU A 77 21.79 -22.19 -26.46
CA LEU A 77 21.61 -20.75 -26.31
C LEU A 77 22.88 -20.09 -25.74
N PRO A 78 23.32 -18.92 -26.26
CA PRO A 78 24.52 -18.25 -25.80
C PRO A 78 24.42 -17.73 -24.37
N SER A 79 25.56 -17.61 -23.68
CA SER A 79 25.66 -16.95 -22.38
C SER A 79 25.48 -15.43 -22.57
N LEU A 80 24.32 -14.83 -22.27
CA LEU A 80 24.14 -13.38 -22.48
C LEU A 80 24.57 -12.51 -21.29
N TRP A 81 24.51 -13.04 -20.07
CA TRP A 81 24.85 -12.29 -18.86
C TRP A 81 26.17 -12.76 -18.25
N GLY A 82 27.08 -11.81 -18.00
CA GLY A 82 28.38 -12.03 -17.36
C GLY A 82 29.61 -11.74 -18.24
N PRO A 83 30.84 -11.84 -17.68
CA PRO A 83 32.09 -11.43 -18.36
C PRO A 83 32.42 -12.24 -19.62
N ALA A 84 32.05 -13.53 -19.65
CA ALA A 84 32.20 -14.39 -20.83
C ALA A 84 31.09 -14.14 -21.88
N GLY A 85 29.94 -13.63 -21.45
CA GLY A 85 28.78 -13.43 -22.32
C GLY A 85 28.92 -12.26 -23.28
N MET A 86 29.65 -11.21 -22.89
CA MET A 86 29.99 -10.10 -23.80
C MET A 86 30.88 -10.57 -24.96
N ALA A 87 31.79 -11.52 -24.72
CA ALA A 87 32.68 -12.05 -25.75
C ALA A 87 31.95 -13.04 -26.69
N GLU A 88 31.04 -13.86 -26.15
CA GLU A 88 30.14 -14.72 -26.94
C GLU A 88 29.12 -13.89 -27.74
N MET A 89 28.58 -12.82 -27.15
CA MET A 89 27.71 -11.86 -27.82
C MET A 89 28.41 -11.26 -29.04
N LEU A 90 29.65 -10.77 -28.90
CA LEU A 90 30.42 -10.25 -30.04
C LEU A 90 30.74 -11.31 -31.12
N GLY A 91 30.87 -12.58 -30.74
CA GLY A 91 31.11 -13.70 -31.67
C GLY A 91 29.86 -14.18 -32.42
N VAL A 92 28.68 -14.05 -31.79
CA VAL A 92 27.36 -14.46 -32.32
C VAL A 92 26.58 -13.29 -32.92
N MET A 93 27.02 -12.03 -32.73
CA MET A 93 26.46 -10.75 -33.23
C MET A 93 26.42 -10.59 -34.76
N ARG A 94 26.28 -11.68 -35.51
CA ARG A 94 26.05 -11.71 -36.93
C ARG A 94 24.57 -11.58 -37.32
N GLU A 95 23.71 -11.07 -36.44
CA GLU A 95 22.38 -10.57 -36.78
C GLU A 95 21.97 -9.45 -35.80
N TYR A 96 22.03 -8.19 -36.25
CA TYR A 96 21.45 -7.01 -35.56
C TYR A 96 19.99 -7.23 -35.10
N ASP A 97 19.31 -8.22 -35.67
CA ASP A 97 17.96 -8.66 -35.34
C ASP A 97 17.83 -9.23 -33.91
N GLU A 98 18.85 -9.89 -33.36
CA GLU A 98 18.73 -10.54 -32.04
C GLU A 98 18.78 -9.55 -30.88
N LEU A 99 19.66 -8.54 -30.96
CA LEU A 99 19.74 -7.47 -29.96
C LEU A 99 18.48 -6.60 -29.97
N ALA A 100 17.95 -6.31 -31.16
CA ALA A 100 16.72 -5.55 -31.32
C ALA A 100 15.52 -6.26 -30.65
N VAL A 101 15.44 -7.59 -30.76
CA VAL A 101 14.38 -8.36 -30.09
C VAL A 101 14.52 -8.31 -28.56
N LEU A 102 15.73 -8.43 -28.01
CA LEU A 102 15.91 -8.35 -26.56
C LEU A 102 15.57 -6.96 -26.01
N GLU A 103 15.93 -5.91 -26.75
CA GLU A 103 15.55 -4.53 -26.42
C GLU A 103 14.03 -4.34 -26.50
N GLU A 104 13.37 -4.90 -27.52
CA GLU A 104 11.90 -4.89 -27.63
C GLU A 104 11.23 -5.60 -26.44
N ILE A 105 11.74 -6.77 -26.03
CA ILE A 105 11.25 -7.50 -24.85
C ILE A 105 11.45 -6.66 -23.59
N GLN A 106 12.62 -6.04 -23.42
CA GLN A 106 12.89 -5.18 -22.28
C GLN A 106 11.91 -3.99 -22.22
N GLN A 107 11.64 -3.35 -23.36
CA GLN A 107 10.68 -2.25 -23.46
C GLN A 107 9.25 -2.70 -23.17
N GLU A 108 8.82 -3.87 -23.66
CA GLU A 108 7.52 -4.47 -23.32
C GLU A 108 7.37 -4.68 -21.81
N LEU A 109 8.40 -5.24 -21.16
CA LEU A 109 8.40 -5.48 -19.72
C LEU A 109 8.36 -4.19 -18.90
N MET A 110 9.11 -3.16 -19.31
CA MET A 110 9.06 -1.85 -18.65
C MET A 110 7.69 -1.19 -18.81
N SER A 111 7.05 -1.32 -19.98
CA SER A 111 5.68 -0.84 -20.19
C SER A 111 4.68 -1.58 -19.31
N GLU A 112 4.83 -2.89 -19.14
CA GLU A 112 3.95 -3.71 -18.30
C GLU A 112 4.14 -3.36 -16.81
N GLU A 113 5.38 -3.19 -16.35
CA GLU A 113 5.67 -2.71 -14.99
C GLU A 113 5.02 -1.35 -14.74
N MET A 114 5.17 -0.40 -15.67
CA MET A 114 4.57 0.93 -15.55
C MET A 114 3.04 0.83 -15.47
N SER A 115 2.42 -0.02 -16.29
CA SER A 115 0.97 -0.25 -16.24
C SER A 115 0.50 -0.82 -14.89
N ILE A 116 1.27 -1.74 -14.30
CA ILE A 116 0.99 -2.29 -12.96
C ILE A 116 1.05 -1.19 -11.89
N ILE A 117 2.04 -0.30 -11.97
CA ILE A 117 2.19 0.82 -11.03
C ILE A 117 1.04 1.83 -11.20
N GLU A 118 0.71 2.23 -12.42
CA GLU A 118 -0.38 3.16 -12.71
C GLU A 118 -1.74 2.64 -12.19
N GLU A 119 -2.01 1.35 -12.40
CA GLU A 119 -3.22 0.71 -11.87
C GLU A 119 -3.27 0.77 -10.34
N TYR A 120 -2.14 0.50 -9.68
CA TYR A 120 -2.03 0.57 -8.22
C TYR A 120 -2.29 1.99 -7.70
N GLU A 121 -1.69 3.01 -8.31
CA GLU A 121 -1.88 4.42 -7.92
C GLU A 121 -3.32 4.88 -8.13
N LYS A 122 -3.95 4.47 -9.22
CA LYS A 122 -5.36 4.76 -9.47
C LYS A 122 -6.26 4.12 -8.43
N ASN A 123 -5.97 2.86 -8.03
CA ASN A 123 -6.73 2.19 -6.99
C ASN A 123 -6.55 2.87 -5.62
N GLN A 124 -5.32 3.30 -5.29
CA GLN A 124 -5.04 4.09 -4.09
C GLN A 124 -5.85 5.39 -4.05
N LEU A 125 -5.89 6.13 -5.16
CA LEU A 125 -6.68 7.37 -5.26
C LEU A 125 -8.18 7.09 -5.06
N PHE A 126 -8.69 6.01 -5.64
CA PHE A 126 -10.09 5.61 -5.47
C PHE A 126 -10.42 5.24 -4.02
N GLU A 127 -9.55 4.47 -3.36
CA GLU A 127 -9.70 4.12 -1.94
C GLU A 127 -9.67 5.37 -1.05
N GLN A 128 -8.75 6.30 -1.31
CA GLN A 128 -8.67 7.57 -0.60
C GLN A 128 -9.94 8.40 -0.78
N GLN A 129 -10.43 8.52 -2.02
CA GLN A 129 -11.68 9.23 -2.31
C GLN A 129 -12.88 8.59 -1.59
N TYR A 130 -12.96 7.26 -1.60
CA TYR A 130 -14.00 6.53 -0.89
C TYR A 130 -13.97 6.82 0.62
N ILE A 131 -12.79 6.75 1.24
CA ILE A 131 -12.61 7.07 2.66
C ILE A 131 -13.00 8.53 2.94
N SER A 132 -12.55 9.47 2.11
CA SER A 132 -12.90 10.90 2.24
C SER A 132 -14.42 11.10 2.20
N SER A 133 -15.10 10.50 1.24
CA SER A 133 -16.56 10.59 1.11
C SER A 133 -17.31 9.99 2.31
N VAL A 134 -16.81 8.89 2.89
CA VAL A 134 -17.39 8.31 4.11
C VAL A 134 -17.19 9.24 5.31
N VAL A 135 -16.01 9.85 5.44
CA VAL A 135 -15.68 10.78 6.53
C VAL A 135 -16.47 12.09 6.41
N GLU A 136 -16.62 12.63 5.20
CA GLU A 136 -17.44 13.83 4.93
C GLU A 136 -18.91 13.64 5.34
N GLY A 137 -19.43 12.40 5.33
CA GLY A 137 -20.76 12.08 5.84
C GLY A 137 -20.89 12.08 7.37
N MET A 138 -19.79 12.24 8.10
CA MET A 138 -19.71 12.24 9.57
C MET A 138 -19.66 13.65 10.18
N ASP A 139 -20.16 14.67 9.46
CA ASP A 139 -19.99 16.12 9.71
C ASP A 139 -20.69 16.70 10.95
N GLU A 140 -20.88 15.90 12.01
CA GLU A 140 -21.29 16.40 13.32
C GLU A 140 -20.29 15.88 14.35
N MET A 141 -19.67 16.79 15.10
CA MET A 141 -18.85 16.47 16.29
C MET A 141 -19.71 15.72 17.31
N ARG A 142 -19.82 14.40 17.14
CA ARG A 142 -20.60 13.51 17.98
C ARG A 142 -19.63 12.74 18.87
N ILE A 143 -19.71 13.00 20.17
CA ILE A 143 -18.89 12.29 21.15
C ILE A 143 -19.50 10.91 21.37
N ILE A 144 -18.75 9.85 21.01
CA ILE A 144 -19.14 8.48 21.30
C ILE A 144 -19.14 8.27 22.81
N CYS A 145 -20.19 7.64 23.34
CA CYS A 145 -20.32 7.38 24.76
C CYS A 145 -19.16 6.50 25.25
N PRO A 146 -18.34 6.97 26.21
CA PRO A 146 -17.17 6.24 26.69
C PRO A 146 -17.53 5.02 27.55
N ILE A 147 -18.81 4.85 27.93
CA ILE A 147 -19.29 3.71 28.72
C ILE A 147 -19.73 2.55 27.81
N CYS A 148 -20.47 2.83 26.74
CA CYS A 148 -21.02 1.78 25.87
C CYS A 148 -20.30 1.62 24.53
N HIS A 149 -19.43 2.57 24.15
CA HIS A 149 -18.67 2.58 22.89
C HIS A 149 -19.53 2.42 21.62
N THR A 150 -20.86 2.61 21.72
CA THR A 150 -21.81 2.27 20.65
C THR A 150 -22.65 3.47 20.23
N ASN A 151 -23.17 4.23 21.20
CA ASN A 151 -24.07 5.35 20.95
C ASN A 151 -23.37 6.69 21.16
N ASN A 152 -23.81 7.72 20.45
CA ASN A 152 -23.36 9.09 20.71
C ASN A 152 -24.00 9.66 21.98
N LEU A 153 -23.27 10.51 22.69
CA LEU A 153 -23.79 11.28 23.82
C LEU A 153 -24.71 12.38 23.31
N ASN A 154 -25.86 12.54 23.95
CA ASN A 154 -26.70 13.72 23.82
C ASN A 154 -26.27 14.72 24.91
N ILE A 155 -25.67 15.82 24.47
CA ILE A 155 -25.08 16.84 25.32
C ILE A 155 -25.96 18.09 25.24
N ASN A 156 -26.53 18.46 26.38
CA ASN A 156 -27.25 19.71 26.57
C ASN A 156 -26.49 20.56 27.61
N SER A 157 -26.75 21.85 27.67
CA SER A 157 -26.11 22.80 28.58
C SER A 157 -26.25 22.44 30.07
N PHE A 158 -27.05 21.46 30.46
CA PHE A 158 -27.24 21.07 31.87
C PHE A 158 -27.19 19.56 32.11
N PHE A 159 -27.09 18.75 31.06
CA PHE A 159 -27.02 17.30 31.23
C PHE A 159 -26.40 16.61 30.02
N ILE A 160 -25.82 15.45 30.29
CA ILE A 160 -25.28 14.53 29.31
C ILE A 160 -26.04 13.22 29.46
N SER A 161 -26.52 12.66 28.35
CA SER A 161 -27.29 11.42 28.37
C SER A 161 -26.93 10.48 27.22
N CYS A 162 -27.15 9.19 27.44
CA CYS A 162 -26.94 8.15 26.43
C CYS A 162 -28.04 7.08 26.53
N PRO A 163 -28.50 6.50 25.40
CA PRO A 163 -29.46 5.39 25.40
C PRO A 163 -29.02 4.15 26.20
N CYS A 164 -27.72 4.00 26.50
CA CYS A 164 -27.23 2.91 27.35
C CYS A 164 -27.55 3.10 28.85
N GLY A 165 -28.16 4.23 29.25
CA GLY A 165 -28.55 4.51 30.63
C GLY A 165 -27.65 5.51 31.35
N VAL A 166 -26.60 6.04 30.70
CA VAL A 166 -25.80 7.14 31.26
C VAL A 166 -26.64 8.40 31.32
N TYR A 167 -26.70 9.01 32.49
CA TYR A 167 -27.34 10.31 32.71
C TYR A 167 -26.56 11.09 33.77
N ILE A 168 -25.95 12.20 33.35
CA ILE A 168 -25.10 13.05 34.19
C ILE A 168 -25.67 14.45 34.15
N ASN A 169 -26.03 15.01 35.31
CA ASN A 169 -26.49 16.38 35.42
C ASN A 169 -25.28 17.29 35.69
N THR A 170 -25.03 18.25 34.80
CA THR A 170 -23.89 19.15 34.91
C THR A 170 -24.35 20.40 35.65
N LYS A 171 -23.77 20.67 36.83
CA LYS A 171 -24.09 21.89 37.61
C LYS A 171 -23.69 23.18 36.87
N GLN A 172 -22.85 23.06 35.84
CA GLN A 172 -22.36 24.14 34.99
C GLN A 172 -22.66 23.82 33.52
N SER A 173 -22.67 24.84 32.66
CA SER A 173 -22.85 24.66 31.22
C SER A 173 -21.61 24.04 30.58
N ILE A 174 -21.75 22.80 30.11
CA ILE A 174 -20.69 22.07 29.42
C ILE A 174 -21.03 22.01 27.94
N THR A 175 -20.12 22.49 27.10
CA THR A 175 -20.23 22.34 25.64
C THR A 175 -19.62 21.01 25.21
N PRO A 176 -20.02 20.47 24.05
CA PRO A 176 -19.39 19.28 23.48
C PRO A 176 -17.86 19.40 23.39
N ASP A 177 -17.33 20.54 22.93
CA ASP A 177 -15.88 20.74 22.79
C ASP A 177 -15.13 20.62 24.12
N VAL A 178 -15.70 21.16 25.21
CA VAL A 178 -15.11 21.08 26.55
C VAL A 178 -15.10 19.63 27.03
N LEU A 179 -16.20 18.90 26.83
CA LEU A 179 -16.25 17.48 27.19
C LEU A 179 -15.25 16.65 26.38
N GLN A 180 -15.14 16.91 25.08
CA GLN A 180 -14.18 16.24 24.22
C GLN A 180 -12.75 16.46 24.71
N HIS A 181 -12.36 17.72 24.95
CA HIS A 181 -11.03 18.04 25.45
C HIS A 181 -10.75 17.39 26.82
N LEU A 182 -11.74 17.34 27.72
CA LEU A 182 -11.60 16.66 29.01
C LEU A 182 -11.35 15.16 28.84
N LEU A 183 -12.12 14.49 27.97
CA LEU A 183 -11.92 13.07 27.68
C LEU A 183 -10.54 12.81 27.07
N GLU A 184 -10.17 13.58 26.04
CA GLU A 184 -8.88 13.45 25.34
C GLU A 184 -7.70 13.70 26.28
N SER A 185 -7.78 14.75 27.11
CA SER A 185 -6.72 15.09 28.05
C SER A 185 -6.49 13.97 29.08
N ARG A 186 -7.55 13.40 29.64
CA ARG A 186 -7.42 12.31 30.64
C ARG A 186 -6.91 11.00 30.03
N VAL A 187 -7.34 10.67 28.82
CA VAL A 187 -6.83 9.50 28.10
C VAL A 187 -5.36 9.70 27.74
N SER A 188 -4.99 10.88 27.24
CA SER A 188 -3.62 11.20 26.87
C SER A 188 -2.68 11.16 28.08
N GLU A 189 -3.08 11.76 29.21
CA GLU A 189 -2.33 11.73 30.47
C GLU A 189 -2.05 10.28 30.91
N HIS A 190 -3.04 9.39 30.82
CA HIS A 190 -2.85 7.97 31.11
C HIS A 190 -1.89 7.28 30.10
N MET A 191 -1.99 7.63 28.82
CA MET A 191 -1.21 6.99 27.74
C MET A 191 0.29 7.31 27.78
N GLU A 192 0.72 8.33 28.53
CA GLU A 192 2.14 8.62 28.75
C GLU A 192 2.85 7.47 29.48
N ASP A 193 2.18 6.86 30.46
CA ASP A 193 2.77 5.83 31.33
C ASP A 193 2.20 4.42 31.09
N CYS A 194 1.10 4.28 30.34
CA CYS A 194 0.41 3.00 30.18
C CYS A 194 -0.30 2.84 28.82
N LEU A 195 0.00 1.72 28.13
CA LEU A 195 -0.59 1.37 26.83
C LEU A 195 -1.93 0.60 26.93
N HIS A 196 -2.45 0.37 28.13
CA HIS A 196 -3.73 -0.32 28.30
C HIS A 196 -4.90 0.65 28.12
N ASN A 197 -6.03 0.15 27.62
CA ASN A 197 -7.22 1.00 27.49
C ASN A 197 -7.84 1.27 28.87
N PRO A 198 -7.96 2.55 29.29
CA PRO A 198 -8.67 2.88 30.52
C PRO A 198 -10.17 2.63 30.37
N VAL A 199 -10.83 2.39 31.50
CA VAL A 199 -12.27 2.13 31.59
C VAL A 199 -12.96 3.33 32.22
N PHE A 200 -14.04 3.78 31.58
CA PHE A 200 -14.89 4.83 32.11
C PHE A 200 -16.02 4.24 32.97
N SER A 201 -16.38 4.95 34.03
CA SER A 201 -17.47 4.57 34.93
C SER A 201 -18.20 5.80 35.45
N VAL A 202 -19.44 5.61 35.89
CA VAL A 202 -20.26 6.68 36.48
C VAL A 202 -20.43 6.37 37.96
N ALA A 203 -19.97 7.26 38.82
CA ALA A 203 -20.03 7.10 40.27
C ALA A 203 -21.02 8.10 40.90
N PRO A 204 -21.89 7.67 41.84
CA PRO A 204 -22.76 8.59 42.57
C PRO A 204 -21.92 9.49 43.48
N ASN A 205 -22.23 10.78 43.51
CA ASN A 205 -21.60 11.75 44.41
C ASN A 205 -22.47 11.94 45.66
N THR A 206 -21.85 12.01 46.84
CA THR A 206 -22.53 12.16 48.14
C THR A 206 -23.31 13.47 48.31
N GLU A 207 -23.05 14.46 47.45
CA GLU A 207 -23.61 15.83 47.50
C GLU A 207 -24.30 16.26 46.17
N GLY A 208 -24.62 15.33 45.25
CA GLY A 208 -25.34 15.69 44.02
C GLY A 208 -25.21 14.75 42.82
N SER A 209 -25.02 15.35 41.64
CA SER A 209 -25.03 14.68 40.34
C SER A 209 -23.89 13.65 40.20
N PRO A 210 -24.11 12.57 39.43
CA PRO A 210 -23.11 11.52 39.28
C PRO A 210 -21.91 12.02 38.48
N ASN A 211 -20.71 11.60 38.88
CA ASN A 211 -19.45 11.99 38.25
C ASN A 211 -19.05 10.96 37.18
N LEU A 212 -18.47 11.43 36.08
CA LEU A 212 -17.82 10.56 35.09
C LEU A 212 -16.36 10.38 35.50
N MET A 213 -15.95 9.13 35.65
CA MET A 213 -14.60 8.77 36.09
C MET A 213 -13.91 7.91 35.05
N ILE A 214 -12.58 8.02 35.01
CA ILE A 214 -11.69 7.17 34.22
C ILE A 214 -10.79 6.40 35.18
N SER A 215 -10.60 5.12 34.93
CA SER A 215 -9.78 4.24 35.77
C SER A 215 -9.05 3.21 34.92
N CYS A 216 -7.84 2.84 35.30
CA CYS A 216 -7.14 1.72 34.67
C CYS A 216 -7.08 0.52 35.63
N LYS A 217 -7.20 -0.69 35.08
CA LYS A 217 -7.11 -1.94 35.86
C LYS A 217 -5.68 -2.41 36.07
N VAL A 218 -4.72 -1.78 35.39
CA VAL A 218 -3.33 -2.24 35.29
C VAL A 218 -2.36 -1.24 35.93
N CYS A 219 -2.53 0.05 35.67
CA CYS A 219 -1.91 1.10 36.47
C CYS A 219 -2.97 1.69 37.40
N ASP A 220 -2.59 2.09 38.62
CA ASP A 220 -3.50 2.67 39.63
C ASP A 220 -4.01 4.08 39.25
N TYR A 221 -4.07 4.39 37.95
CA TYR A 221 -4.58 5.65 37.43
C TYR A 221 -6.09 5.72 37.64
N LEU A 222 -6.51 6.78 38.32
CA LEU A 222 -7.90 7.10 38.60
C LEU A 222 -8.07 8.62 38.54
N SER A 223 -9.00 9.10 37.73
CA SER A 223 -9.26 10.53 37.60
C SER A 223 -10.74 10.83 37.38
N ILE A 224 -11.15 12.03 37.77
CA ILE A 224 -12.50 12.54 37.53
C ILE A 224 -12.47 13.34 36.22
N VAL A 225 -13.39 13.01 35.32
CA VAL A 225 -13.58 13.69 34.04
C VAL A 225 -14.63 14.80 34.18
N LEU A 226 -15.77 14.49 34.81
CA LEU A 226 -16.90 15.38 35.05
C LEU A 226 -17.49 15.20 36.44
#